data_AF-A0A6L8I9A7-F1
#
_entry.id   AF-A0A6L8I9A7-F1
#
_cell.length_a   1.000
_cell.length_b   1.000
_cell.length_c   1.000
_cell.angle_alpha   90.00
_cell.angle_beta   90.00
_cell.angle_gamma   90.00
#
_symmetry.space_group_name_H-M   'P 1'
#
loop_
_entity.id
_entity.type
_entity.pdbx_description
1 polymer ?
#
loop_
_entity_poly.entity_id
_entity_poly.type
_entity_poly.pdbx_seq_one_letter_code
_entity_poly.pdbx_strand_id
1 'polypeptide(L)'
;MNGIPVFFETFRVGLLQIGADGNPSFSYDPRWQASPDAFPVSMTMPLDRNLSGPEIVHSWIANLLPEERQLAAIARSLGLSRLDSLGILERIGG
;
A
#
# COMPACT_ATOMS: atom_id res chain seq x y z
N MET A 1 -13.49 0.64 -11.34
CA MET A 1 -13.10 0.52 -9.92
C MET A 1 -11.58 0.57 -9.89
N ASN A 2 -11.00 1.70 -9.49
CA ASN A 2 -9.55 1.85 -9.39
C ASN A 2 -9.07 1.32 -8.03
N GLY A 3 -8.05 0.48 -8.04
CA GLY A 3 -7.32 0.05 -6.85
C GLY A 3 -5.83 0.15 -7.12
N ILE A 4 -5.04 0.38 -6.07
CA ILE A 4 -3.59 0.52 -6.15
C ILE A 4 -2.99 -0.88 -6.01
N PRO A 5 -2.33 -1.43 -7.04
CA PRO A 5 -1.69 -2.73 -6.94
C PRO A 5 -0.48 -2.65 -6.00
N VAL A 6 -0.29 -3.70 -5.20
CA VAL A 6 0.86 -3.82 -4.30
C VAL A 6 1.75 -4.94 -4.82
N PHE A 7 3.05 -4.67 -4.95
CA PHE A 7 4.03 -5.58 -5.52
C PHE A 7 5.13 -5.91 -4.52
N PHE A 8 5.67 -7.13 -4.66
CA PHE A 8 6.97 -7.52 -4.13
C PHE A 8 7.82 -7.94 -5.32
N GLU A 9 8.95 -7.24 -5.52
CA GLU A 9 9.72 -7.31 -6.76
C GLU A 9 8.84 -7.09 -7.99
N THR A 10 8.58 -8.15 -8.77
CA THR A 10 7.74 -8.14 -9.97
C THR A 10 6.40 -8.85 -9.76
N PHE A 11 6.19 -9.48 -8.61
CA PHE A 11 4.99 -10.26 -8.32
C PHE A 11 3.94 -9.38 -7.65
N ARG A 12 2.71 -9.40 -8.17
CA ARG A 12 1.58 -8.70 -7.54
C ARG A 12 1.15 -9.46 -6.29
N VAL A 13 1.37 -8.85 -5.13
CA VAL A 13 1.03 -9.39 -3.82
C VAL A 13 -0.45 -9.17 -3.49
N GLY A 14 -1.03 -8.06 -3.95
CA GLY A 14 -2.42 -7.74 -3.63
C GLY A 14 -2.96 -6.48 -4.28
N LEU A 15 -4.07 -6.00 -3.74
CA LEU A 15 -4.76 -4.80 -4.17
C LEU A 15 -5.23 -4.00 -2.97
N LEU A 16 -4.86 -2.72 -2.94
CA LEU A 16 -5.46 -1.73 -2.06
C LEU A 16 -6.65 -1.09 -2.78
N GLN A 17 -7.83 -1.13 -2.19
CA GLN A 17 -9.04 -0.54 -2.73
C GLN A 17 -9.52 0.58 -1.82
N ILE A 18 -9.93 1.71 -2.40
CA ILE A 18 -10.57 2.80 -1.66
C ILE A 18 -12.07 2.72 -1.93
N GLY A 19 -12.85 2.55 -0.86
CA GLY A 19 -14.30 2.55 -0.90
C GLY A 19 -14.87 3.92 -1.26
N ALA A 20 -16.16 3.98 -1.60
CA ALA A 20 -16.85 5.25 -1.87
C ALA A 20 -16.95 6.17 -0.64
N ASP A 21 -16.80 5.59 0.54
CA ASP A 21 -16.69 6.26 1.85
C ASP A 21 -15.27 6.78 2.15
N GLY A 22 -14.32 6.55 1.24
CA GLY A 22 -12.92 6.93 1.41
C GLY A 22 -12.10 5.94 2.25
N ASN A 23 -12.71 4.86 2.74
CA ASN A 23 -12.04 3.89 3.59
C ASN A 23 -11.22 2.90 2.76
N PRO A 24 -9.93 2.66 3.10
CA PRO A 24 -9.11 1.70 2.40
C PRO A 24 -9.40 0.27 2.86
N SER A 25 -9.23 -0.67 1.95
CA SER A 25 -9.22 -2.10 2.24
C SER A 25 -8.15 -2.81 1.42
N PHE A 26 -7.62 -3.91 1.94
CA PHE A 26 -6.56 -4.65 1.27
C PHE A 26 -6.93 -6.12 1.12
N SER A 27 -6.68 -6.67 -0.07
CA SER A 27 -6.83 -8.09 -0.37
C SER A 27 -5.57 -8.63 -1.03
N TYR A 28 -5.17 -9.84 -0.66
CA TYR A 28 -4.06 -10.54 -1.33
C TYR A 28 -4.49 -11.04 -2.72
N ASP A 29 -3.54 -11.09 -3.65
CA ASP A 29 -3.70 -11.81 -4.91
C ASP A 29 -3.73 -13.31 -4.58
N PRO A 30 -4.74 -14.08 -5.02
CA PRO A 30 -4.82 -15.51 -4.74
C PRO A 30 -3.58 -16.28 -5.22
N ARG A 31 -2.91 -15.80 -6.27
CA ARG A 31 -1.65 -16.41 -6.75
C ARG A 31 -0.49 -16.17 -5.78
N TRP A 32 -0.50 -15.04 -5.05
CA TRP A 32 0.46 -14.81 -3.98
C TRP A 32 0.17 -15.74 -2.81
N GLN A 33 -1.08 -15.84 -2.35
CA GLN A 33 -1.45 -16.75 -1.25
C GLN A 33 -1.09 -18.21 -1.51
N ALA A 34 -1.16 -18.64 -2.77
CA ALA A 34 -0.79 -20.01 -3.18
C ALA A 34 0.72 -20.22 -3.41
N SER A 35 1.53 -19.17 -3.35
CA SER A 35 2.97 -19.26 -3.57
C SER A 35 3.67 -19.87 -2.33
N PRO A 36 4.62 -20.80 -2.50
CA PRO A 36 5.37 -21.37 -1.37
C PRO A 36 6.23 -20.31 -0.65
N ASP A 37 6.62 -19.24 -1.34
CA ASP A 37 7.44 -18.15 -0.80
C ASP A 37 6.61 -16.97 -0.29
N ALA A 38 5.28 -17.14 -0.20
CA ALA A 38 4.38 -16.10 0.23
C ALA A 38 4.63 -15.70 1.69
N PHE A 39 4.60 -14.40 1.94
CA PHE A 39 4.64 -13.84 3.30
C PHE A 39 3.57 -12.76 3.45
N PRO A 40 3.07 -12.52 4.68
CA PRO A 40 2.12 -11.45 4.93
C PRO A 40 2.82 -10.08 4.84
N VAL A 41 2.18 -9.10 4.19
CA VAL A 41 2.70 -7.71 4.09
C VAL A 41 2.69 -6.95 5.42
N SER A 42 1.96 -7.47 6.42
CA SER A 42 1.95 -7.00 7.80
C SER A 42 1.59 -8.16 8.73
N MET A 43 2.15 -8.20 9.93
CA MET A 43 1.75 -9.18 10.95
C MET A 43 0.28 -9.08 11.34
N THR A 44 -0.35 -7.92 11.16
CA THR A 44 -1.78 -7.71 11.40
C THR A 44 -2.67 -8.10 10.22
N MET A 45 -2.07 -8.50 9.08
CA MET A 45 -2.76 -8.95 7.87
C MET A 45 -2.22 -10.33 7.45
N PRO A 46 -2.57 -11.41 8.16
CA PRO A 46 -2.11 -12.75 7.83
C PRO A 46 -2.61 -13.19 6.44
N LEU A 47 -1.88 -14.09 5.77
CA LEU A 47 -2.17 -14.51 4.39
C LEU A 47 -3.53 -15.18 4.20
N ASP A 48 -4.06 -15.83 5.24
CA ASP A 48 -5.37 -16.48 5.23
C ASP A 48 -6.54 -15.48 5.33
N ARG A 49 -6.25 -14.21 5.60
CA ARG A 49 -7.26 -13.14 5.64
C ARG A 49 -7.59 -12.70 4.22
N ASN A 50 -8.84 -12.97 3.82
CA ASN A 50 -9.36 -12.58 2.52
C ASN A 50 -9.47 -11.05 2.31
N LEU A 51 -9.81 -10.31 3.38
CA LEU A 51 -9.95 -8.86 3.33
C LEU A 51 -9.52 -8.22 4.65
N SER A 52 -8.66 -7.22 4.55
CA SER A 52 -8.24 -6.37 5.67
C SER A 52 -8.99 -5.04 5.61
N GLY A 53 -9.64 -4.69 6.71
CA GLY A 53 -10.48 -3.49 6.82
C GLY A 53 -9.70 -2.21 7.11
N PRO A 54 -10.41 -1.06 7.13
CA PRO A 54 -9.80 0.26 7.14
C PRO A 54 -8.87 0.53 8.32
N GLU A 55 -9.23 0.15 9.54
CA GLU A 55 -8.39 0.39 10.72
C GLU A 55 -6.99 -0.23 10.58
N ILE A 56 -6.94 -1.50 10.17
CA ILE A 56 -5.70 -2.26 9.99
C ILE A 56 -4.90 -1.67 8.82
N VAL A 57 -5.58 -1.36 7.72
CA VAL A 57 -4.94 -0.87 6.49
C VAL A 57 -4.42 0.55 6.67
N HIS A 58 -5.12 1.43 7.37
CA HIS A 58 -4.63 2.76 7.73
C HIS A 58 -3.36 2.69 8.58
N SER A 59 -3.34 1.84 9.60
CA SER A 59 -2.16 1.66 10.44
C SER A 59 -0.96 1.14 9.63
N TRP A 60 -1.21 0.17 8.74
CA TRP A 60 -0.18 -0.34 7.85
C TRP A 60 0.38 0.73 6.91
N ILE A 61 -0.48 1.50 6.23
CA ILE A 61 -0.04 2.59 5.33
C ILE A 61 0.75 3.65 6.11
N ALA A 62 0.28 4.06 7.29
CA ALA A 62 0.96 5.06 8.11
C ALA A 62 2.40 4.64 8.48
N ASN A 63 2.62 3.35 8.72
CA ASN A 63 3.94 2.79 9.03
C ASN A 63 4.85 2.62 7.80
N LEU A 64 4.31 2.72 6.58
CA LEU A 64 5.09 2.72 5.34
C LEU A 64 5.51 4.14 4.93
N LEU A 65 4.89 5.17 5.50
CA LEU A 65 5.25 6.55 5.19
C LEU A 65 6.61 6.87 5.82
N PRO A 66 7.57 7.42 5.05
CA PRO A 66 8.83 7.89 5.61
C PRO A 66 8.59 8.98 6.66
N GLU A 67 9.46 9.07 7.66
CA GLU A 67 9.47 10.23 8.57
C GLU A 67 9.56 11.55 7.79
N GLU A 68 9.01 12.66 8.32
CA GLU A 68 8.88 13.96 7.64
C GLU A 68 10.15 14.43 6.90
N ARG A 69 11.34 14.11 7.42
CA ARG A 69 12.63 14.45 6.81
C ARG A 69 12.93 13.67 5.53
N GLN A 70 12.56 12.39 5.45
CA GLN A 70 12.69 11.57 4.25
C GLN A 70 11.59 11.93 3.23
N LEU A 71 10.39 12.26 3.69
CA LEU A 71 9.31 12.76 2.85
C LEU A 71 9.70 14.07 2.14
N ALA A 72 10.35 15.00 2.88
CA ALA A 72 10.88 16.24 2.31
C ALA A 72 12.08 16.04 1.36
N ALA A 73 12.85 14.96 1.53
CA ALA A 73 13.92 14.59 0.60
C ALA A 73 13.35 14.04 -0.72
N ILE A 74 12.32 13.18 -0.65
CA ILE A 74 11.60 12.64 -1.81
C ILE A 74 10.85 13.74 -2.56
N ALA A 75 10.14 14.64 -1.85
CA ALA A 75 9.48 15.79 -2.47
C ALA A 75 10.48 16.71 -3.19
N ARG A 76 11.68 16.91 -2.63
CA ARG A 76 12.75 17.68 -3.28
C ARG A 76 13.36 16.98 -4.48
N SER A 77 13.63 15.67 -4.40
CA SER A 77 14.14 14.92 -5.56
C SER A 77 13.13 14.83 -6.70
N LEU A 78 11.83 14.97 -6.41
CA LEU A 78 10.74 14.97 -7.38
C LEU A 78 10.29 16.38 -7.84
N GLY A 79 10.93 17.45 -7.34
CA GLY A 79 10.65 18.83 -7.75
C GLY A 79 9.31 19.39 -7.26
N LEU A 80 8.68 18.78 -6.25
CA LEU A 80 7.34 19.14 -5.78
C LEU A 80 7.44 20.11 -4.59
N SER A 81 7.08 21.37 -4.85
CA SER A 81 6.84 22.37 -3.82
C SER A 81 5.41 22.19 -3.29
N ARG A 82 5.31 21.55 -2.12
CA ARG A 82 4.11 21.39 -1.25
C ARG A 82 3.34 20.08 -1.44
N LEU A 83 3.11 19.48 -0.27
CA LEU A 83 2.56 18.15 0.00
C LEU A 83 1.18 17.96 -0.61
N ASP A 84 1.05 16.93 -1.44
CA ASP A 84 -0.21 16.22 -1.64
C ASP A 84 0.09 14.72 -1.53
N SER A 85 -0.16 14.15 -0.36
CA SER A 85 0.26 12.79 0.03
C SER A 85 -0.26 11.71 -0.92
N LEU A 86 -1.39 11.98 -1.59
CA LEU A 86 -1.97 11.14 -2.64
C LEU A 86 -1.14 11.14 -3.92
N GLY A 87 -0.59 12.29 -4.34
CA GLY A 87 0.20 12.40 -5.57
C GLY A 87 1.58 11.73 -5.49
N ILE A 88 2.08 11.51 -4.28
CA ILE A 88 3.33 10.76 -4.05
C ILE A 88 3.08 9.25 -4.19
N LEU A 89 1.96 8.75 -3.67
CA LEU A 89 1.58 7.34 -3.78
C LEU A 89 1.33 6.91 -5.23
N GLU A 90 0.75 7.79 -6.06
CA GLU A 90 0.54 7.50 -7.49
C GLU A 90 1.85 7.38 -8.29
N ARG A 91 2.95 8.05 -7.90
CA ARG A 91 4.22 8.03 -8.67
C ARG A 91 5.21 6.97 -8.23
N ILE A 92 5.04 6.38 -7.03
CA ILE A 92 5.92 5.30 -6.54
C ILE A 92 5.31 3.91 -6.83
N GLY A 93 3.98 3.83 -7.00
CA GLY A 93 3.28 2.58 -7.28
C GLY A 93 3.33 2.08 -8.74
N GLY A 94 3.80 2.91 -9.69
CA GLY A 94 3.88 2.57 -11.12
C GLY A 94 3.91 3.79 -12.03
#